data_AF-A0A920T4R7-F1
#
_entry.id   AF-A0A920T4R7-F1
#
_cell.length_a   1.000
_cell.length_b   1.000
_cell.length_c   1.000
_cell.angle_alpha   90.00
_cell.angle_beta   90.00
_cell.angle_gamma   90.00
#
_symmetry.space_group_name_H-M   'P 1'
#
loop_
_entity.id
_entity.type
_entity.pdbx_description
1 polymer ?
#
loop_
_entity_poly.entity_id
_entity_poly.type
_entity_poly.pdbx_seq_one_letter_code
_entity_poly.pdbx_strand_id
1 'polypeptide(L)' 'MQINYRYQNQINESQFDEIVKQIQAGEKTEIPKHGALAKIRQHIPAERMAGFQSIDESSEPVWLKRNGEAE' A
#
# COMPACT_ATOMS: atom_id res chain seq x y z
N MET A 1 15.75 -8.83 -2.66
CA MET A 1 14.63 -7.97 -3.13
C MET A 1 13.36 -8.36 -2.37
N GLN A 2 12.38 -7.46 -2.22
CA GLN A 2 11.11 -7.77 -1.55
C GLN A 2 9.93 -7.38 -2.47
N ILE A 3 8.92 -8.24 -2.60
CA ILE A 3 7.65 -7.94 -3.27
C ILE A 3 6.58 -7.97 -2.19
N ASN A 4 5.86 -6.87 -1.96
CA ASN A 4 4.73 -6.75 -1.02
C ASN A 4 4.78 -7.75 0.14
N TYR A 5 5.29 -7.32 1.30
CA TYR A 5 5.63 -8.14 2.47
C TYR A 5 4.56 -9.16 2.92
N ARG A 6 3.29 -8.96 2.56
CA ARG A 6 2.20 -9.91 2.80
C ARG A 6 2.33 -11.21 2.00
N TYR A 7 2.97 -11.19 0.84
CA TYR A 7 3.07 -12.32 -0.07
C TYR A 7 4.49 -12.91 -0.14
N GLN A 8 5.53 -12.07 -0.19
CA GLN A 8 6.92 -12.54 -0.32
C GLN A 8 7.91 -11.63 0.42
N ASN A 9 8.40 -12.09 1.56
CA ASN A 9 9.25 -11.27 2.43
C ASN A 9 10.69 -11.11 1.91
N GLN A 10 11.31 -12.13 1.33
CA GLN A 10 12.67 -12.05 0.80
C GLN A 10 12.83 -12.98 -0.40
N ILE A 11 13.23 -12.44 -1.54
CA ILE A 11 13.46 -13.21 -2.76
C ILE A 11 14.75 -12.78 -3.48
N ASN A 12 15.32 -13.71 -4.22
CA ASN A 12 16.38 -13.47 -5.20
C ASN A 12 15.80 -13.20 -6.61
N GLU A 13 16.65 -12.94 -7.59
CA GLU A 13 16.25 -12.57 -8.95
C GLU A 13 15.55 -13.71 -9.71
N SER A 14 16.02 -14.95 -9.59
CA SER A 14 15.39 -16.08 -10.29
C SER A 14 13.99 -16.38 -9.75
N GLN A 15 13.81 -16.28 -8.43
CA GLN A 15 12.51 -16.39 -7.79
C GLN A 15 11.55 -15.28 -8.23
N PHE A 16 12.06 -14.07 -8.44
CA PHE A 16 11.26 -12.97 -8.97
C PHE A 16 10.72 -13.29 -10.36
N ASP A 17 11.59 -13.74 -11.28
CA ASP A 17 11.17 -14.07 -12.65
C ASP A 17 10.15 -15.21 -12.68
N GLU A 18 10.32 -16.20 -11.81
CA GLU A 18 9.37 -17.30 -11.68
C GLU A 18 8.00 -16.82 -11.18
N ILE A 19 7.98 -15.95 -10.16
CA ILE A 19 6.74 -15.35 -9.66
C ILE A 19 6.05 -14.54 -10.76
N VAL A 20 6.79 -13.77 -11.55
CA VAL A 20 6.22 -13.00 -12.67
C VAL A 20 5.56 -13.92 -13.69
N LYS A 21 6.22 -15.03 -14.06
CA LYS A 21 5.65 -16.01 -14.99
C LYS A 21 4.37 -16.64 -14.45
N GLN A 22 4.36 -17.05 -13.17
CA GLN A 22 3.18 -17.64 -12.53
C GLN A 22 2.00 -16.65 -12.46
N ILE A 23 2.27 -15.37 -12.21
CA ILE A 23 1.24 -14.32 -12.25
C ILE A 23 0.67 -14.16 -13.67
N GLN A 24 1.53 -14.12 -14.69
CA GLN A 24 1.10 -14.00 -16.09
C GLN A 24 0.29 -15.21 -16.56
N ALA A 25 0.66 -16.41 -16.10
CA ALA A 25 -0.08 -17.65 -16.35
C ALA A 25 -1.42 -17.72 -15.58
N GLY A 26 -1.65 -16.82 -14.62
CA GLY A 26 -2.86 -16.81 -13.79
C GLY A 26 -2.88 -17.87 -12.69
N GLU A 27 -1.73 -18.46 -12.37
CA GLU A 27 -1.58 -19.52 -11.35
C GLU A 27 -1.67 -18.95 -9.92
N LYS A 28 -1.31 -17.68 -9.75
CA LYS A 28 -1.31 -16.95 -8.48
C LYS A 28 -2.68 -16.35 -8.13
N THR A 29 -3.65 -17.22 -7.86
CA THR A 29 -5.05 -16.82 -7.54
C THR A 29 -5.21 -16.14 -6.17
N GLU A 30 -4.24 -16.33 -5.26
CA GLU A 30 -4.19 -15.68 -3.95
C GLU A 30 -3.84 -14.18 -4.04
N ILE A 31 -3.22 -13.78 -5.15
CA ILE A 31 -2.93 -12.38 -5.43
C ILE A 31 -4.16 -11.78 -6.10
N PRO A 32 -4.88 -10.85 -5.45
CA PRO A 32 -6.05 -10.25 -6.05
C PRO A 32 -5.64 -9.54 -7.34
N LYS A 33 -6.50 -9.60 -8.37
CA LYS A 33 -6.34 -8.75 -9.54
C LYS A 33 -6.43 -7.30 -9.08
N HIS A 34 -5.28 -6.68 -8.84
CA HIS A 34 -5.23 -5.24 -8.62
C HIS A 34 -5.84 -4.58 -9.86
N GLY A 35 -6.71 -3.60 -9.66
CA GLY A 35 -7.29 -2.86 -10.77
C GLY A 35 -6.17 -2.32 -11.66
N ALA A 36 -6.40 -2.26 -12.97
CA ALA A 36 -5.46 -1.62 -13.87
C ALA A 36 -5.15 -0.22 -13.33
N LEU A 37 -3.86 0.09 -13.12
CA LEU A 37 -3.45 1.46 -12.84
C LEU A 37 -3.99 2.32 -13.99
N ALA A 38 -4.97 3.16 -13.69
CA ALA A 38 -5.59 3.98 -14.71
C ALA A 38 -4.51 4.86 -15.34
N LYS A 39 -4.43 4.87 -16.68
CA LYS A 39 -3.56 5.82 -17.40
C LYS A 39 -3.99 7.27 -17.17
N ILE A 40 -5.22 7.46 -16.70
CA ILE A 40 -5.80 8.74 -16.34
C ILE A 40 -5.41 9.03 -14.89
N ARG A 41 -4.86 10.23 -14.66
CA ARG A 41 -4.60 10.72 -13.29
C ARG A 41 -5.90 10.64 -12.49
N GLN A 42 -5.84 10.00 -11.34
CA GLN A 42 -6.98 9.93 -10.44
C GLN A 42 -7.40 11.34 -10.02
N HIS A 43 -8.65 11.70 -10.33
CA HIS A 43 -9.29 12.90 -9.77
C HIS A 43 -10.03 12.48 -8.50
N ILE A 44 -9.62 13.05 -7.36
CA ILE A 44 -10.28 12.83 -6.06
C ILE A 44 -10.99 14.15 -5.73
N PRO A 45 -12.34 14.14 -5.64
CA PRO A 45 -13.10 15.30 -5.19
C PRO A 45 -12.62 15.78 -3.81
N ALA A 46 -12.70 17.09 -3.55
CA ALA A 46 -12.13 17.69 -2.33
C ALA A 46 -12.68 17.07 -1.04
N GLU A 47 -13.97 16.74 -1.03
CA GLU A 47 -14.68 16.11 0.08
C GLU A 47 -14.31 14.63 0.31
N ARG A 48 -13.65 14.00 -0.67
CA ARG A 48 -13.14 12.61 -0.58
C ARG A 48 -11.62 12.55 -0.52
N MET A 49 -10.97 13.70 -0.42
CA MET A 49 -9.52 13.78 -0.33
C MET A 49 -9.07 13.20 1.01
N ALA A 50 -8.41 12.06 0.96
CA ALA A 50 -7.74 11.48 2.12
C ALA A 50 -6.27 11.93 2.10
N GLY A 51 -5.77 12.46 3.20
CA GLY A 51 -4.42 13.00 3.29
C GLY A 51 -4.12 13.55 4.67
N PHE A 52 -2.89 14.00 4.86
CA PHE A 52 -2.50 14.73 6.06
C PHE A 52 -3.03 16.16 5.98
N GLN A 53 -3.45 16.69 7.13
CA GLN A 53 -3.83 18.09 7.24
C GLN A 53 -2.56 18.96 7.15
N SER A 54 -2.71 20.24 6.75
CA SER A 54 -1.58 21.18 6.78
C SER A 54 -0.95 21.21 8.18
N ILE A 55 0.36 21.39 8.27
CA ILE A 55 1.08 21.44 9.56
C ILE A 55 0.49 22.51 10.47
N ASP A 56 0.10 23.66 9.91
CA ASP A 56 -0.49 24.79 10.67
C ASP A 56 -1.89 24.47 11.23
N GLU A 57 -2.58 23.48 10.65
CA GLU A 57 -3.95 23.10 11.02
C GLU A 57 -4.03 21.73 11.70
N SER A 58 -2.94 20.95 11.64
CA SER A 58 -2.91 19.57 12.12
C SER A 58 -2.79 19.54 13.64
N SER A 59 -3.75 18.88 14.29
CA SER A 59 -3.64 18.53 15.70
C SER A 59 -2.96 17.17 15.90
N GLU A 60 -2.38 16.97 17.07
CA GLU A 60 -1.85 15.68 17.47
C GLU A 60 -2.93 14.57 17.42
N PRO A 61 -2.63 13.39 16.83
CA PRO A 61 -3.60 12.30 16.77
C PRO A 61 -3.97 11.80 18.17
N VAL A 62 -5.25 11.47 18.36
CA VAL A 62 -5.80 11.01 19.64
C VAL A 62 -5.07 9.79 20.20
N TRP A 63 -4.61 8.88 19.33
CA TRP A 63 -3.88 7.69 19.75
C TRP A 63 -2.48 8.01 20.31
N LEU A 64 -1.87 9.12 19.91
CA LEU A 64 -0.56 9.55 20.40
C LEU A 64 -0.71 10.20 21.78
N LYS A 65 -1.71 11.07 21.95
CA LYS A 65 -2.10 11.65 23.24
C LYS A 65 -2.32 10.59 24.33
N ARG A 66 -3.07 9.54 24.00
CA ARG A 66 -3.35 8.43 24.92
C ARG A 66 -2.10 7.77 25.49
N ASN A 67 -1.01 7.69 24.71
CA ASN A 67 0.23 7.07 25.17
C ASN A 67 1.07 8.00 26.06
N GLY A 68 0.85 9.32 25.98
CA GLY A 68 1.50 10.32 26.84
C GLY A 68 0.81 10.57 28.17
N GLU A 69 -0.46 10.19 28.32
CA GLU A 69 -1.22 10.27 29.59
C GLU A 69 -0.92 9.11 30.56
N ALA A 70 -0.10 8.13 30.15
CA ALA A 70 0.26 6.97 30.96
C ALA A 70 1.54 7.18 31.82
N GLU A 71 1.98 8.43 32.01
CA GLU A 71 3.04 8.81 32.97
C GLU A 71 2.48 9.51 34.21
#